data_AF-N6TXW5-F1
#
_entry.id   AF-N6TXW5-F1
#
_cell.length_a   1.000
_cell.length_b   1.000
_cell.length_c   1.000
_cell.angle_alpha   90.00
_cell.angle_beta   90.00
_cell.angle_gamma   90.00
#
_symmetry.space_group_name_H-M   'P 1'
#
loop_
_entity.id
_entity.type
_entity.pdbx_description
1 polymer ?
#
loop_
_entity_poly.entity_id
_entity_poly.type
_entity_poly.pdbx_seq_one_letter_code
_entity_poly.pdbx_strand_id
1 'polypeptide(L)'
;MQMSPGEPNGHVANERLTHSLPGSPADRRPPSFEVVGSAESLVGRILAQQGLGKFCDPDFVRNTSKEMQEALDMTQEEMDRAAHELLQHERQLKSCGGQSSPVEGPIPSPQL
;
A
#
# COMPACT_ATOMS: atom_id res chain seq x y z
N MET A 1 -0.11 -18.35 72.14
CA MET A 1 -0.36 -17.51 70.96
C MET A 1 0.43 -18.09 69.79
N GLN A 2 -0.28 -18.64 68.80
CA GLN A 2 0.23 -19.02 67.48
C GLN A 2 0.75 -17.78 66.73
N MET A 3 1.79 -17.94 65.89
CA MET A 3 1.74 -17.74 64.42
C MET A 3 3.14 -17.88 63.78
N SER A 4 3.14 -18.40 62.56
CA SER A 4 4.17 -19.13 61.80
C SER A 4 5.28 -18.26 61.15
N PRO A 5 6.42 -18.85 60.72
CA PRO A 5 7.38 -18.17 59.84
C PRO A 5 6.88 -18.16 58.38
N GLY A 6 6.78 -16.96 57.79
CA GLY A 6 6.41 -16.77 56.40
C GLY A 6 7.64 -16.57 55.51
N GLU A 7 7.90 -17.54 54.64
CA GLU A 7 8.54 -17.37 53.34
C GLU A 7 7.46 -17.71 52.28
N PRO A 8 7.51 -17.34 50.98
CA PRO A 8 8.51 -16.58 50.21
C PRO A 8 7.91 -15.38 49.44
N ASN A 9 8.74 -14.41 49.04
CA ASN A 9 8.34 -13.27 48.21
C ASN A 9 8.02 -13.73 46.77
N GLY A 10 6.74 -13.95 46.48
CA GLY A 10 6.22 -14.29 45.17
C GLY A 10 6.37 -13.13 44.18
N HIS A 11 7.04 -13.41 43.07
CA HIS A 11 7.19 -12.54 41.92
C HIS A 11 5.88 -12.50 41.11
N VAL A 12 5.14 -11.38 41.11
CA VAL A 12 4.11 -10.94 40.13
C VAL A 12 3.51 -9.64 40.69
N ALA A 13 3.28 -8.54 39.97
CA ALA A 13 3.44 -8.21 38.57
C ALA A 13 3.73 -6.70 38.51
N ASN A 14 4.65 -6.35 37.64
CA ASN A 14 5.02 -4.98 37.32
C ASN A 14 3.77 -4.13 37.06
N GLU A 15 3.76 -2.94 37.64
CA GLU A 15 2.69 -1.96 37.55
C GLU A 15 2.20 -1.80 36.11
N ARG A 16 0.88 -1.78 35.99
CA ARG A 16 0.12 -1.50 34.78
C ARG A 16 0.41 -0.06 34.29
N LEU A 17 1.53 0.14 33.62
CA LEU A 17 1.89 1.40 32.97
C LEU A 17 2.41 1.13 31.55
N THR A 18 1.54 0.62 30.68
CA THR A 18 1.68 0.78 29.23
C THR A 18 0.33 1.10 28.63
N HIS A 19 -0.21 2.27 28.99
CA HIS A 19 -1.20 2.93 28.14
C HIS A 19 -0.47 3.42 26.89
N SER A 20 -0.33 2.54 25.90
CA SER A 20 0.13 2.91 24.56
C SER A 20 -0.84 3.96 24.00
N LEU A 21 -0.30 5.11 23.62
CA LEU A 21 -1.05 6.21 23.02
C LEU A 21 -1.80 5.72 21.77
N PRO A 22 -3.12 5.94 21.64
CA PRO A 22 -3.80 5.74 20.37
C PRO A 22 -3.45 6.91 19.45
N GLY A 23 -2.41 6.73 18.65
CA GLY A 23 -1.93 7.80 17.77
C GLY A 23 -0.78 7.39 16.87
N SER A 24 -0.68 6.12 16.52
CA SER A 24 0.28 5.70 15.49
C SER A 24 -0.26 6.09 14.11
N PRO A 25 0.51 6.82 13.26
CA PRO A 25 0.09 7.15 11.89
C PRO A 25 -0.09 5.90 11.00
N ALA A 26 0.22 4.71 11.51
CA ALA A 26 -0.10 3.43 10.90
C ALA A 26 -1.63 3.17 10.77
N ASP A 27 -2.47 3.88 11.54
CA ASP A 27 -3.94 3.78 11.43
C ASP A 27 -4.50 4.65 10.27
N ARG A 28 -3.67 5.49 9.64
CA ARG A 28 -3.97 6.02 8.30
C ARG A 28 -3.69 4.97 7.24
N ARG A 29 -4.13 3.73 7.46
CA ARG A 29 -4.38 2.86 6.32
C ARG A 29 -5.48 3.59 5.56
N PRO A 30 -5.25 4.05 4.31
CA PRO A 30 -6.37 4.42 3.46
C PRO A 30 -7.37 3.27 3.57
N PRO A 31 -8.69 3.52 3.61
CA PRO A 31 -9.66 2.45 3.73
C PRO A 31 -9.22 1.41 2.70
N SER A 32 -8.87 0.21 3.18
CA SER A 32 -8.60 -0.90 2.29
C SER A 32 -9.96 -1.27 1.75
N PHE A 33 -10.46 -0.44 0.84
CA PHE A 33 -11.61 -0.71 0.03
C PHE A 33 -11.28 -2.05 -0.61
N GLU A 34 -12.05 -3.07 -0.28
CA GLU A 34 -11.97 -4.33 -0.99
C GLU A 34 -12.38 -4.02 -2.42
N VAL A 35 -11.38 -3.74 -3.25
CA VAL A 35 -11.60 -3.41 -4.64
C VAL A 35 -11.93 -4.71 -5.37
N VAL A 36 -13.09 -4.75 -6.02
CA VAL A 36 -13.74 -5.99 -6.49
C VAL A 36 -13.21 -6.42 -7.86
N GLY A 37 -12.50 -5.54 -8.58
CA GLY A 37 -11.87 -5.85 -9.88
C GLY A 37 -10.54 -5.13 -10.14
N SER A 38 -9.78 -5.62 -11.14
CA SER A 38 -8.58 -4.96 -11.65
C SER A 38 -8.88 -3.57 -12.21
N ALA A 39 -10.05 -3.38 -12.83
CA ALA A 39 -10.52 -2.08 -13.32
C ALA A 39 -10.70 -1.06 -12.20
N GLU A 40 -11.50 -1.41 -11.20
CA GLU A 40 -11.73 -0.56 -10.03
C GLU A 40 -10.42 -0.29 -9.28
N SER A 41 -9.51 -1.28 -9.22
CA SER A 41 -8.23 -1.15 -8.53
C SER A 41 -7.31 -0.17 -9.23
N LEU A 42 -7.30 -0.22 -10.56
CA LEU A 42 -6.60 0.76 -11.39
C LEU A 42 -7.14 2.17 -11.17
N VAL A 43 -8.46 2.36 -11.22
CA VAL A 43 -9.12 3.67 -11.02
C VAL A 43 -8.81 4.22 -9.63
N GLY A 44 -9.03 3.42 -8.57
CA GLY A 44 -8.78 3.85 -7.20
C GLY A 44 -7.33 4.26 -6.97
N ARG A 45 -6.37 3.53 -7.56
CA ARG A 45 -4.95 3.86 -7.46
C ARG A 45 -4.59 5.14 -8.22
N ILE A 46 -5.13 5.37 -9.42
CA ILE A 46 -4.90 6.62 -10.17
C ILE A 46 -5.46 7.80 -9.37
N LEU A 47 -6.68 7.68 -8.83
CA LEU A 47 -7.28 8.72 -7.99
C LEU A 47 -6.41 9.01 -6.76
N ALA A 48 -5.87 7.99 -6.11
CA ALA A 48 -4.93 8.16 -5.01
C ALA A 48 -3.63 8.87 -5.44
N GLN A 49 -3.04 8.47 -6.58
CA GLN A 49 -1.82 9.09 -7.12
C GLN A 49 -2.00 10.57 -7.48
N GLN A 50 -3.20 10.96 -7.91
CA GLN A 50 -3.54 12.36 -8.21
C GLN A 50 -3.97 13.16 -6.98
N GLY A 51 -3.96 12.56 -5.79
CA GLY A 51 -4.39 13.22 -4.55
C GLY A 51 -5.90 13.38 -4.39
N LEU A 52 -6.68 12.70 -5.24
CA LEU A 52 -8.14 12.75 -5.26
C LEU A 52 -8.80 11.69 -4.37
N GLY A 53 -8.07 10.64 -3.96
CA GLY A 53 -8.63 9.52 -3.21
C GLY A 53 -9.33 9.87 -1.88
N LYS A 54 -9.06 11.04 -1.29
CA LYS A 54 -9.75 11.52 -0.07
C LYS A 54 -11.14 12.12 -0.34
N PHE A 55 -11.46 12.40 -1.60
CA PHE A 55 -12.71 13.01 -2.04
C PHE A 55 -13.62 12.02 -2.77
N CYS A 56 -13.09 10.83 -3.09
CA CYS A 56 -13.80 9.82 -3.84
C CYS A 56 -14.24 8.70 -2.89
N ASP A 57 -15.51 8.36 -2.97
CA ASP A 57 -16.11 7.20 -2.31
C ASP A 57 -16.10 5.96 -3.24
N PRO A 58 -16.45 4.76 -2.72
CA PRO A 58 -16.49 3.55 -3.53
C PRO A 58 -17.48 3.61 -4.69
N ASP A 59 -18.61 4.30 -4.52
CA ASP A 59 -19.62 4.41 -5.57
C ASP A 59 -19.10 5.29 -6.70
N PHE A 60 -18.30 6.32 -6.41
CA PHE A 60 -17.59 7.09 -7.43
C PHE A 60 -16.69 6.20 -8.30
N VAL A 61 -15.91 5.29 -7.70
CA VAL A 61 -15.03 4.37 -8.46
C VAL A 61 -15.85 3.42 -9.33
N ARG A 62 -16.94 2.86 -8.78
CA ARG A 62 -17.84 1.97 -9.52
C ARG A 62 -18.53 2.69 -10.67
N ASN A 63 -19.06 3.89 -10.41
CA ASN A 63 -19.74 4.68 -11.43
C ASN A 63 -18.77 5.13 -12.51
N THR A 64 -17.57 5.58 -12.16
CA THR A 64 -16.52 5.92 -13.14
C THR A 64 -16.16 4.71 -14.00
N SER A 65 -16.01 3.53 -13.39
CA SER A 65 -15.72 2.29 -14.13
C SER A 65 -16.87 1.94 -15.09
N LYS A 66 -18.11 2.13 -14.67
CA LYS A 66 -19.30 1.91 -15.51
C LYS A 66 -19.44 2.95 -16.62
N GLU A 67 -19.23 4.23 -16.33
CA GLU A 67 -19.27 5.32 -17.32
C GLU A 67 -18.20 5.12 -18.39
N MET A 68 -17.00 4.67 -18.03
CA MET A 68 -15.97 4.32 -19.00
C MET A 68 -16.36 3.11 -19.86
N GLN A 69 -17.03 2.09 -19.28
CA GLN A 69 -17.54 0.94 -20.04
C GLN A 69 -18.59 1.39 -21.07
N GLU A 70 -19.54 2.22 -20.64
CA GLU A 70 -20.62 2.74 -21.48
C GLU A 70 -20.09 3.70 -22.56
N ALA A 71 -19.14 4.57 -22.23
CA ALA A 71 -18.56 5.53 -23.18
C ALA A 71 -17.65 4.88 -24.23
N LEU A 72 -17.09 3.71 -23.93
CA LEU A 72 -16.16 2.99 -24.80
C LEU A 72 -16.77 1.72 -25.41
N ASP A 73 -18.05 1.44 -25.19
CA ASP A 73 -18.72 0.19 -25.55
C ASP A 73 -17.90 -1.06 -25.15
N MET A 74 -17.31 -1.03 -23.95
CA MET A 74 -16.49 -2.10 -23.41
C MET A 74 -17.25 -2.93 -22.38
N THR A 75 -17.12 -4.26 -22.44
CA THR A 75 -17.65 -5.12 -21.39
C THR A 75 -16.85 -4.99 -20.10
N GLN A 76 -17.46 -5.37 -18.97
CA GLN A 76 -16.78 -5.37 -17.68
C GLN A 76 -15.54 -6.27 -17.72
N GLU A 77 -15.65 -7.47 -18.29
CA GLU A 77 -14.55 -8.43 -18.39
C GLU A 77 -13.39 -7.92 -19.27
N GLU A 78 -13.70 -7.23 -20.37
CA GLU A 78 -12.67 -6.63 -21.23
C GLU A 78 -11.96 -5.47 -20.53
N MET A 79 -12.72 -4.60 -19.84
CA MET A 79 -12.13 -3.53 -19.05
C MET A 79 -11.24 -4.08 -17.93
N ASP A 80 -11.70 -5.08 -17.20
CA ASP A 80 -10.93 -5.72 -16.14
C ASP A 80 -9.64 -6.36 -16.67
N ARG A 81 -9.70 -7.02 -17.84
CA ARG A 81 -8.52 -7.59 -18.50
C ARG A 81 -7.53 -6.50 -18.91
N ALA A 82 -8.00 -5.45 -19.57
CA ALA A 82 -7.16 -4.35 -20.00
C ALA A 82 -6.50 -3.62 -18.81
N ALA A 83 -7.27 -3.40 -17.74
CA ALA A 83 -6.74 -2.83 -16.51
C ALA A 83 -5.69 -3.73 -15.87
N HIS A 84 -5.94 -5.04 -15.82
CA HIS A 84 -5.00 -6.02 -15.29
C HIS A 84 -3.66 -5.99 -16.04
N GLU A 85 -3.69 -5.96 -17.37
CA GLU A 85 -2.51 -5.86 -18.22
C GLU A 85 -1.72 -4.57 -17.96
N LEU A 86 -2.40 -3.43 -17.82
CA LEU A 86 -1.76 -2.16 -17.50
C LEU A 86 -1.06 -2.20 -16.12
N LEU A 87 -1.72 -2.78 -15.11
CA LEU A 87 -1.16 -2.98 -13.77
C LEU A 87 0.10 -3.86 -13.79
N GLN A 88 0.08 -4.93 -14.59
CA GLN A 88 1.23 -5.83 -14.75
C GLN A 88 2.38 -5.16 -15.49
N HIS A 89 2.10 -4.48 -16.61
CA HIS A 89 3.11 -3.81 -17.42
C HIS A 89 3.83 -2.73 -16.61
N GLU A 90 3.10 -1.95 -15.83
CA GLU A 90 3.69 -0.94 -14.93
C GLU A 90 4.63 -1.57 -13.89
N ARG A 91 4.30 -2.75 -13.36
CA ARG A 91 5.17 -3.48 -12.43
C ARG A 91 6.47 -3.94 -13.11
N GLN A 92 6.38 -4.42 -14.34
CA GLN A 92 7.52 -4.85 -15.13
C GLN A 92 8.45 -3.68 -15.47
N LEU A 93 7.88 -2.54 -15.90
CA LEU A 93 8.62 -1.30 -16.13
C LEU A 93 9.37 -0.83 -14.88
N LYS A 94 8.73 -0.87 -13.71
CA LYS A 94 9.35 -0.52 -12.43
C LYS A 94 10.47 -1.48 -12.02
N SER A 95 10.35 -2.77 -12.36
CA SER A 95 11.38 -3.77 -12.07
C SER A 95 12.61 -3.67 -12.98
N CYS A 96 12.46 -3.15 -14.20
CA CYS A 96 13.56 -2.99 -15.16
C CYS A 96 14.23 -1.60 -15.11
N GLY A 97 13.59 -0.61 -14.49
CA GLY A 97 14.12 0.77 -14.34
C GLY A 97 15.25 0.94 -13.30
N GLY A 98 15.79 -0.14 -12.74
CA GLY A 98 16.85 -0.13 -11.73
C GLY A 98 18.28 -0.15 -12.25
N GLN A 99 18.52 -0.08 -13.57
CA GLN A 99 19.88 -0.06 -14.12
C GLN A 99 20.31 1.39 -14.44
N SER A 100 20.69 2.12 -13.40
CA SER A 100 21.60 3.26 -13.58
C SER A 100 22.98 2.69 -13.91
N SER A 101 23.44 3.09 -15.10
CA SER A 101 24.74 2.89 -15.76
C SER A 101 25.93 2.44 -14.88
N PRO A 102 26.79 1.52 -15.36
CA PRO A 102 28.10 1.29 -14.76
C PRO A 102 28.89 2.60 -14.83
N VAL A 103 29.36 3.04 -13.66
CA VAL A 103 30.24 4.21 -13.52
C VAL A 103 31.48 4.01 -14.39
N GLU A 104 31.67 4.97 -15.30
CA GLU A 104 32.84 5.12 -16.16
C GLU A 104 34.10 5.14 -15.27
N GLY A 105 34.91 4.10 -15.38
CA GLY A 105 36.21 4.04 -14.72
C GLY A 105 37.16 5.12 -15.25
N PRO A 106 38.20 5.51 -14.49
CA PRO A 106 39.06 6.64 -14.83
C PRO A 106 39.70 6.46 -16.20
N ILE A 107 39.53 7.48 -17.06
CA ILE A 107 40.14 7.56 -18.39
C ILE A 107 41.66 7.45 -18.24
N PRO A 108 42.35 6.47 -18.85
CA PRO A 108 43.78 6.35 -18.76
C PRO A 108 44.45 7.55 -19.46
N SER A 109 45.34 8.22 -18.75
CA SER A 109 46.11 9.36 -19.26
C SER A 109 46.98 8.93 -20.44
N PRO A 110 47.10 9.74 -21.51
CA PRO A 110 48.03 9.45 -22.59
C PRO A 110 49.47 9.58 -22.07
N GLN A 111 50.24 8.51 -22.22
CA GLN A 111 51.68 8.50 -21.93
C GLN A 111 52.42 9.21 -23.06
N LEU A 112 53.26 10.18 -22.71
CA LEU A 112 54.18 10.89 -23.61
C LEU A 112 55.54 10.16 -23.66
#